data_AF-A0A544QR31-F1
#
_entry.id   AF-A0A544QR31-F1
#
_cell.length_a   1.000
_cell.length_b   1.000
_cell.length_c   1.000
_cell.angle_alpha   90.00
_cell.angle_beta   90.00
_cell.angle_gamma   90.00
#
_symmetry.space_group_name_H-M   'P 1'
#
loop_
_entity.id
_entity.type
_entity.pdbx_description
1 polymer ?
#
loop_
_entity_poly.entity_id
_entity_poly.type
_entity_poly.pdbx_seq_one_letter_code
_entity_poly.pdbx_strand_id
1 'polypeptide(L)'
;MVTPQEVLTDSAQTYEQKNADYGASWLAIGEILHGLADGEPITLREPRDFVSFGLFTRRMDKLARAFSGEFLSSELNFEGLEDSHADAATYAAMHAATFSLDTERVTYENDHDPEPAVDPRYEAKYRELVATEE
;
A
#
# COMPACT_ATOMS: atom_id res chain seq x y z
N MET A 1 -7.60 -26.77 5.56
CA MET A 1 -6.72 -26.08 4.58
C MET A 1 -7.63 -25.28 3.68
N VAL A 2 -7.34 -23.99 3.51
CA VAL A 2 -8.07 -23.12 2.58
C VAL A 2 -7.53 -23.38 1.17
N THR A 3 -8.41 -23.47 0.19
CA THR A 3 -8.08 -23.69 -1.21
C THR A 3 -7.74 -22.37 -1.91
N PRO A 4 -6.98 -22.38 -3.02
CA PRO A 4 -6.71 -21.15 -3.78
C PRO A 4 -7.98 -20.44 -4.27
N GLN A 5 -9.03 -21.19 -4.61
CA GLN A 5 -10.30 -20.63 -5.07
C GLN A 5 -11.05 -19.88 -3.96
N GLU A 6 -11.03 -20.43 -2.74
CA GLU A 6 -11.59 -19.77 -1.55
C GLU A 6 -10.84 -18.47 -1.26
N VAL A 7 -9.51 -18.49 -1.29
CA VAL A 7 -8.68 -17.27 -1.09
C VAL A 7 -9.02 -16.18 -2.10
N LEU A 8 -9.16 -16.53 -3.38
CA LEU A 8 -9.50 -15.54 -4.43
C LEU A 8 -10.93 -15.01 -4.28
N THR A 9 -11.86 -15.85 -3.85
CA THR A 9 -13.26 -15.46 -3.61
C THR A 9 -13.35 -14.49 -2.43
N ASP A 10 -12.69 -14.82 -1.32
CA ASP A 10 -12.63 -13.96 -0.14
C ASP A 10 -11.94 -12.63 -0.45
N SER A 11 -10.86 -12.66 -1.25
CA SER A 11 -10.15 -11.46 -1.70
C SER A 11 -11.03 -10.56 -2.57
N ALA A 12 -11.82 -11.15 -3.47
CA ALA A 12 -12.74 -10.39 -4.33
C ALA A 12 -13.85 -9.70 -3.51
N GLN A 13 -14.44 -10.41 -2.54
CA GLN A 13 -15.44 -9.81 -1.63
C GLN A 13 -14.84 -8.70 -0.77
N THR A 14 -13.63 -8.93 -0.24
CA THR A 14 -12.90 -7.94 0.55
C THR A 14 -12.53 -6.71 -0.28
N TYR A 15 -12.16 -6.91 -1.55
CA TYR A 15 -11.94 -5.82 -2.50
C TYR A 15 -13.18 -4.95 -2.69
N GLU A 16 -14.35 -5.55 -2.96
CA GLU A 16 -15.58 -4.78 -3.16
C GLU A 16 -15.93 -3.93 -1.94
N GLN A 17 -15.80 -4.50 -0.74
CA GLN A 17 -16.07 -3.80 0.51
C GLN A 17 -15.08 -2.66 0.77
N LYS A 18 -13.76 -2.93 0.68
CA LYS A 18 -12.73 -1.91 0.92
C LYS A 18 -12.75 -0.80 -0.13
N ASN A 19 -12.98 -1.16 -1.39
CA ASN A 19 -13.09 -0.19 -2.48
C ASN A 19 -14.32 0.71 -2.33
N ALA A 20 -15.45 0.17 -1.83
CA ALA A 20 -16.62 0.97 -1.50
C ALA A 20 -16.35 1.94 -0.32
N ASP A 21 -15.65 1.48 0.72
CA ASP A 21 -15.39 2.30 1.91
C ASP A 21 -14.37 3.44 1.64
N TYR A 22 -13.32 3.20 0.84
CA TYR A 22 -12.25 4.21 0.64
C TYR A 22 -11.48 4.13 -0.69
N GLY A 23 -11.98 3.44 -1.72
CA GLY A 23 -11.27 3.32 -3.01
C GLY A 23 -10.89 4.67 -3.64
N ALA A 24 -11.79 5.65 -3.60
CA ALA A 24 -11.52 7.00 -4.10
C ALA A 24 -10.64 7.84 -3.16
N SER A 25 -10.51 7.44 -1.89
CA SER A 25 -9.76 8.19 -0.88
C SER A 25 -8.27 8.19 -1.17
N TRP A 26 -7.73 7.12 -1.77
CA TRP A 26 -6.31 7.03 -2.10
C TRP A 26 -5.87 8.08 -3.13
N LEU A 27 -6.69 8.28 -4.17
CA LEU A 27 -6.45 9.34 -5.15
C LEU A 27 -6.56 10.72 -4.50
N ALA A 28 -7.60 10.97 -3.72
CA ALA A 28 -7.78 12.24 -3.04
C ALA A 28 -6.62 12.57 -2.07
N ILE A 29 -6.14 11.58 -1.32
CA ILE A 29 -4.97 11.74 -0.44
C ILE A 29 -3.70 12.00 -1.25
N GLY A 30 -3.53 11.32 -2.39
CA GLY A 30 -2.43 11.57 -3.33
C GLY A 30 -2.42 13.02 -3.84
N GLU A 31 -3.56 13.55 -4.26
CA GLU A 31 -3.73 14.94 -4.69
C GLU A 31 -3.43 15.93 -3.54
N ILE A 32 -3.90 15.64 -2.32
CA ILE A 32 -3.60 16.47 -1.15
C ILE A 32 -2.09 16.48 -0.87
N LEU A 33 -1.44 15.32 -0.91
CA LEU A 33 0.01 15.22 -0.71
C LEU A 33 0.78 15.98 -1.78
N HIS A 34 0.37 15.86 -3.05
CA HIS A 34 0.97 16.57 -4.16
C HIS A 34 0.82 18.09 -4.01
N GLY A 35 -0.37 18.55 -3.61
CA GLY A 35 -0.63 19.96 -3.32
C GLY A 35 0.15 20.48 -2.11
N LEU A 36 0.26 19.70 -1.03
CA LEU A 36 1.06 20.06 0.15
C LEU A 36 2.56 20.14 -0.17
N ALA A 37 3.03 19.32 -1.11
CA ALA A 37 4.40 19.35 -1.59
C ALA A 37 4.63 20.46 -2.64
N ASP A 38 3.59 21.18 -3.07
CA ASP A 38 3.67 22.19 -4.15
C ASP A 38 4.30 21.64 -5.43
N GLY A 39 4.03 20.36 -5.74
CA GLY A 39 4.63 19.66 -6.88
C GLY A 39 6.10 19.23 -6.70
N GLU A 40 6.72 19.54 -5.57
CA GLU A 40 8.10 19.14 -5.27
C GLU A 40 8.19 17.67 -4.81
N PRO A 41 9.32 16.98 -5.06
CA PRO A 41 9.51 15.61 -4.57
C PRO A 41 9.55 15.52 -3.04
N ILE A 42 8.75 14.59 -2.48
CA ILE A 42 8.82 14.25 -1.05
C ILE A 42 10.09 13.44 -0.80
N THR A 43 11.04 14.01 -0.07
CA THR A 43 12.33 13.36 0.23
C THR A 43 12.32 12.78 1.64
N LEU A 44 12.49 11.45 1.77
CA LEU A 44 12.64 10.73 3.04
C LEU A 44 14.12 10.32 3.19
N ARG A 45 14.85 10.88 4.15
CA ARG A 45 16.32 10.74 4.24
C ARG A 45 16.75 9.77 5.34
N GLU A 46 16.00 9.75 6.43
CA GLU A 46 16.32 8.95 7.61
C GLU A 46 15.18 7.98 7.92
N PRO A 47 15.46 6.84 8.60
CA PRO A 47 14.41 5.87 8.96
C PRO A 47 13.20 6.49 9.68
N ARG A 48 13.42 7.52 10.52
CA ARG A 48 12.34 8.26 11.19
C ARG A 48 11.39 8.98 10.23
N ASP A 49 11.88 9.39 9.06
CA ASP A 49 11.09 10.09 8.06
C ASP A 49 10.10 9.10 7.42
N PHE A 50 10.54 7.87 7.13
CA PHE A 50 9.65 6.80 6.64
C PHE A 50 8.57 6.45 7.66
N VAL A 51 8.93 6.32 8.95
CA VAL A 51 7.95 6.05 10.01
C VAL A 51 6.94 7.19 10.12
N SER A 52 7.42 8.43 10.12
CA SER A 52 6.55 9.61 10.26
C SER A 52 5.63 9.77 9.05
N PHE A 53 6.16 9.59 7.84
CA PHE A 53 5.39 9.67 6.60
C PHE A 53 4.33 8.56 6.52
N GLY A 54 4.70 7.31 6.85
CA GLY A 54 3.74 6.20 6.90
C GLY A 54 2.65 6.39 7.95
N LEU A 55 2.96 6.94 9.13
CA LEU A 55 1.96 7.28 10.13
C LEU A 55 1.04 8.42 9.68
N PHE A 56 1.57 9.40 8.95
CA PHE A 56 0.79 10.50 8.40
C PHE A 56 -0.21 10.01 7.35
N THR A 57 0.24 9.25 6.36
CA THR A 57 -0.64 8.70 5.31
C THR A 57 -1.73 7.80 5.91
N ARG A 58 -1.37 6.94 6.88
CA ARG A 58 -2.36 6.09 7.56
C ARG A 58 -3.39 6.88 8.38
N ARG A 59 -3.04 8.06 8.91
CA ARG A 59 -4.01 8.96 9.56
C ARG A 59 -4.93 9.61 8.54
N MET A 60 -4.40 9.98 7.37
CA MET A 60 -5.19 10.52 6.28
C MET A 60 -6.23 9.51 5.79
N ASP A 61 -5.87 8.23 5.64
CA ASP A 61 -6.81 7.16 5.28
C ASP A 61 -7.98 7.05 6.28
N LYS A 62 -7.66 7.11 7.58
CA LYS A 62 -8.68 7.07 8.64
C LYS A 62 -9.59 8.30 8.62
N LEU A 63 -9.04 9.49 8.36
CA LEU A 63 -9.82 10.71 8.24
C LEU A 63 -10.75 10.67 7.02
N ALA A 64 -10.25 10.22 5.87
CA ALA A 64 -11.05 10.07 4.67
C ALA A 64 -12.18 9.05 4.87
N ARG A 65 -11.89 7.90 5.49
CA ARG A 65 -12.90 6.90 5.84
C ARG A 65 -13.95 7.44 6.83
N ALA A 66 -13.52 8.13 7.88
CA ALA A 66 -14.45 8.73 8.85
C ALA A 66 -15.36 9.77 8.18
N PHE A 67 -14.82 10.58 7.26
CA PHE A 67 -15.60 11.51 6.46
C PHE A 67 -16.60 10.76 5.56
N SER A 68 -16.17 9.73 4.86
CA SER A 68 -17.06 8.91 4.03
C SER A 68 -18.17 8.25 4.86
N GLY A 69 -17.86 7.73 6.04
CA GLY A 69 -18.86 7.11 6.92
C GLY A 69 -19.83 8.09 7.58
N GLU A 70 -19.42 9.35 7.77
CA GLU A 70 -20.31 10.37 8.32
C GLU A 70 -21.22 10.98 7.24
N PHE A 71 -20.69 11.19 6.03
CA PHE A 71 -21.35 12.03 5.01
C PHE A 71 -21.78 11.29 3.74
N LEU A 72 -21.19 10.13 3.42
CA LEU A 72 -21.36 9.46 2.12
C LEU A 72 -21.93 8.04 2.21
N SER A 73 -21.84 7.37 3.36
CA SER A 73 -22.37 6.02 3.57
C SER A 73 -23.03 5.90 4.94
N SER A 74 -24.19 5.23 5.00
CA SER A 74 -24.87 4.89 6.26
C SER A 74 -24.30 3.66 6.96
N GLU A 75 -23.45 2.88 6.28
CA GLU A 75 -22.82 1.66 6.80
C GLU A 75 -21.36 1.61 6.34
N LEU A 76 -20.42 1.69 7.29
CA LEU A 76 -19.02 1.37 7.03
C LEU A 76 -18.85 -0.14 7.14
N ASN A 77 -18.47 -0.81 6.05
CA ASN A 77 -18.52 -2.28 5.97
C ASN A 77 -17.34 -2.95 6.67
N PHE A 78 -16.19 -2.27 6.79
CA PHE A 78 -14.97 -2.90 7.28
C PHE A 78 -14.27 -2.06 8.35
N GLU A 79 -14.30 -2.50 9.62
CA GLU A 79 -13.40 -2.00 10.67
C GLU A 79 -12.74 -3.14 11.44
N GLY A 80 -11.55 -3.54 10.98
CA GLY A 80 -10.51 -4.00 11.88
C GLY A 80 -9.49 -2.87 12.05
N LEU A 81 -9.04 -2.60 13.28
CA LEU A 81 -7.80 -1.83 13.50
C LEU A 81 -6.57 -2.55 12.91
N GLU A 82 -6.75 -3.80 12.50
CA GLU A 82 -5.75 -4.75 12.08
C GLU A 82 -5.88 -4.98 10.57
N ASP A 83 -4.80 -4.71 9.84
CA ASP A 83 -4.65 -5.22 8.49
C ASP A 83 -4.19 -6.67 8.59
N SER A 84 -4.84 -7.56 7.84
CA SER A 84 -4.41 -8.95 7.75
C SER A 84 -3.44 -9.12 6.58
N HIS A 85 -2.53 -10.09 6.67
CA HIS A 85 -1.77 -10.56 5.49
C HIS A 85 -2.70 -11.04 4.36
N ALA A 86 -3.92 -11.46 4.69
CA ALA A 86 -4.96 -11.81 3.71
C ALA A 86 -5.38 -10.61 2.83
N ASP A 87 -5.19 -9.38 3.32
CA ASP A 87 -5.57 -8.16 2.58
C ASP A 87 -4.56 -7.78 1.51
N ALA A 88 -3.38 -8.41 1.47
CA ALA A 88 -2.31 -8.04 0.53
C ALA A 88 -2.76 -8.16 -0.94
N ALA A 89 -3.47 -9.24 -1.28
CA ALA A 89 -4.02 -9.43 -2.62
C ALA A 89 -5.08 -8.37 -2.96
N THR A 90 -5.89 -7.99 -1.97
CA THR A 90 -6.90 -6.93 -2.10
C THR A 90 -6.26 -5.57 -2.37
N TYR A 91 -5.24 -5.19 -1.60
CA TYR A 91 -4.53 -3.94 -1.80
C TYR A 91 -3.80 -3.88 -3.15
N ALA A 92 -3.20 -4.99 -3.59
CA ALA A 92 -2.61 -5.10 -4.93
C ALA A 92 -3.67 -4.91 -6.03
N ALA A 93 -4.86 -5.48 -5.86
CA ALA A 93 -5.97 -5.31 -6.80
C ALA A 93 -6.49 -3.87 -6.83
N MET A 94 -6.65 -3.21 -5.67
CA MET A 94 -7.05 -1.79 -5.59
C MET A 94 -6.01 -0.87 -6.24
N HIS A 95 -4.73 -1.13 -6.01
CA HIS A 95 -3.64 -0.39 -6.67
C HIS A 95 -3.70 -0.58 -8.19
N ALA A 96 -3.80 -1.83 -8.66
CA ALA A 96 -3.92 -2.13 -10.09
C ALA A 96 -5.16 -1.49 -10.71
N ALA A 97 -6.30 -1.48 -10.02
CA ALA A 97 -7.54 -0.84 -10.49
C ALA A 97 -7.38 0.68 -10.61
N THR A 98 -6.70 1.32 -9.65
CA THR A 98 -6.44 2.77 -9.64
C THR A 98 -5.67 3.22 -10.88
N PHE A 99 -4.69 2.43 -11.30
CA PHE A 99 -3.84 2.70 -12.47
C PHE A 99 -4.22 1.88 -13.70
N SER A 100 -5.37 1.19 -13.69
CA SER A 100 -5.76 0.28 -14.79
C SER A 100 -6.04 1.00 -16.12
N LEU A 101 -6.21 2.32 -16.08
CA LEU A 101 -6.35 3.19 -17.24
C LEU A 101 -5.01 3.69 -17.78
N ASP A 102 -3.94 3.60 -16.98
CA ASP A 102 -2.56 3.86 -17.43
C ASP A 102 -2.00 2.55 -18.01
N THR A 103 -2.17 2.40 -19.32
CA THR A 103 -1.74 1.20 -20.07
C THR A 103 -0.22 1.07 -20.24
N GLU A 104 0.58 2.00 -19.71
CA GLU A 104 2.03 1.89 -19.75
C GLU A 104 2.50 0.78 -18.81
N ARG A 105 2.93 -0.33 -19.43
CA ARG A 105 3.71 -1.34 -18.72
C ARG A 105 5.04 -0.71 -18.33
N VAL A 106 5.18 -0.36 -17.05
CA VAL A 106 6.47 0.00 -16.49
C VAL A 106 7.31 -1.27 -16.43
N THR A 107 8.28 -1.39 -17.33
CA THR A 107 9.33 -2.40 -17.22
C THR A 107 10.34 -1.87 -16.21
N TYR A 108 10.44 -2.52 -15.07
CA TYR A 108 11.57 -2.30 -14.17
C TYR A 108 12.79 -3.00 -14.80
N GLU A 109 13.51 -2.28 -15.65
CA GLU A 109 14.85 -2.69 -16.04
C GLU A 109 15.74 -2.50 -14.81
N ASN A 110 16.20 -3.63 -14.25
CA ASN A 110 17.23 -3.59 -13.24
C ASN A 110 18.53 -3.24 -13.97
N ASP A 111 18.79 -1.95 -14.18
CA ASP A 111 19.98 -1.43 -14.89
C ASP A 111 21.30 -1.69 -14.15
N HIS A 112 21.26 -2.46 -13.06
CA HIS A 112 22.44 -2.91 -12.35
C HIS A 112 22.89 -4.28 -12.87
N ASP A 113 24.17 -4.31 -13.25
CA ASP A 113 25.06 -5.47 -13.49
C ASP A 113 24.64 -6.76 -12.74
N PRO A 114 25.01 -7.95 -13.24
CA PRO A 114 24.50 -9.27 -12.79
C PRO A 114 24.88 -9.72 -11.37
N GLU A 115 25.20 -8.80 -10.45
CA GLU A 115 25.19 -9.04 -9.01
C GLU A 115 24.58 -7.84 -8.29
N PRO A 116 23.49 -8.00 -7.50
CA PRO A 116 23.08 -6.94 -6.60
C PRO A 116 24.15 -6.87 -5.51
N ALA A 117 25.10 -5.95 -5.65
CA ALA A 117 25.97 -5.59 -4.56
C ALA A 117 25.06 -5.05 -3.44
N VAL A 118 24.77 -5.89 -2.46
CA VAL A 118 24.06 -5.48 -1.25
C VAL A 118 24.82 -4.28 -0.72
N ASP A 119 24.16 -3.12 -0.62
CA ASP A 119 24.79 -1.93 -0.06
C ASP A 119 25.45 -2.32 1.27
N PRO A 120 26.75 -2.02 1.48
CA PRO A 120 27.52 -2.52 2.62
C PRO A 120 26.87 -2.25 3.98
N ARG A 121 25.99 -1.25 4.06
CA ARG A 121 25.21 -0.90 5.26
C ARG A 121 24.16 -1.94 5.62
N TYR A 122 23.68 -2.72 4.66
CA TYR A 122 22.61 -3.71 4.83
C TYR A 122 23.11 -5.16 4.73
N GLU A 123 24.36 -5.37 4.32
CA GLU A 123 24.92 -6.70 4.11
C GLU A 123 24.92 -7.56 5.38
N ALA A 124 25.26 -6.97 6.53
CA ALA A 124 25.23 -7.66 7.81
C ALA A 124 23.82 -8.14 8.19
N LYS A 125 22.81 -7.30 7.96
CA LYS A 125 21.41 -7.60 8.29
C LYS A 125 20.78 -8.59 7.30
N TYR A 126 21.16 -8.52 6.03
CA TYR A 126 20.78 -9.49 5.01
C TYR A 126 21.31 -10.89 5.37
N ARG A 127 22.59 -11.00 5.74
CA ARG A 127 23.19 -12.28 6.16
C ARG A 127 22.55 -12.84 7.43
N GLU A 128 22.18 -11.98 8.38
CA GLU A 128 21.46 -12.39 9.59
C GLU A 128 20.09 -13.01 9.26
N LEU A 129 19.33 -12.39 8.36
CA LEU A 129 18.01 -12.88 7.93
C LEU A 129 18.09 -14.20 7.16
N VAL A 130 19.05 -14.33 6.25
CA VAL A 130 19.23 -15.56 5.46
C VAL A 130 19.75 -16.72 6.32
N ALA A 131 20.57 -16.43 7.34
CA ALA A 131 21.07 -17.47 8.26
C ALA A 131 20.01 -18.05 9.21
N THR A 132 18.84 -17.41 9.33
CA THR A 132 17.72 -17.92 10.13
C THR A 132 16.75 -18.82 9.37
N GLU A 133 16.97 -19.06 8.06
CA GLU A 133 16.14 -19.93 7.21
C GLU A 133 16.76 -21.33 6.94
N GLU A 134 17.91 -21.67 7.54
CA GLU A 134 18.50 -23.03 7.58
C GLU A 134 18.35 -23.69 8.97
#